data_AF-A0A847N3F7-F1
#
_entry.id   AF-A0A847N3F7-F1
#
_cell.length_a   1.000
_cell.length_b   1.000
_cell.length_c   1.000
_cell.angle_alpha   90.00
_cell.angle_beta   90.00
_cell.angle_gamma   90.00
#
_symmetry.space_group_name_H-M   'P 1'
#
loop_
_entity.id
_entity.type
_entity.pdbx_description
1 polymer ?
#
loop_
_entity_poly.entity_id
_entity_poly.type
_entity_poly.pdbx_seq_one_letter_code
_entity_poly.pdbx_strand_id
1 'polypeptide(L)'
;MSVHTKRSYVHQAFEQGYVCVFPTEAAARSYLLDYALQSKTGAILKERAISFDTFRSYFLSRHETERPANELIRRLFVHQLLEEGAMLASLLNPAYPEANGRFASYLAHLLPALSEACEEHVLSQLDSDLAHDLVVLYQRYTQFLATHQLFEPRYEAVHELPPSERGKQYCILFSDTVSEAQKLYEMLDRPAYMLLSPTPVLPDALPLGVYDNHIQEIRSVIRSVRSLLERGVGAHSITIGCARMEALLPTLAEEARRYDVPLSI
;
A
#
# COMPACT_ATOMS: atom_id res chain seq x y z
N MET A 1 -35.94 -3.56 -4.87
CA MET A 1 -34.59 -3.34 -5.46
C MET A 1 -33.68 -2.95 -4.31
N SER A 2 -32.74 -3.82 -3.94
CA SER A 2 -31.86 -3.58 -2.78
C SER A 2 -30.94 -2.40 -3.10
N VAL A 3 -30.96 -1.35 -2.27
CA VAL A 3 -29.92 -0.32 -2.32
C VAL A 3 -28.64 -0.99 -1.86
N HIS A 4 -27.78 -1.37 -2.80
CA HIS A 4 -26.48 -1.97 -2.50
C HIS A 4 -25.59 -0.91 -1.85
N THR A 5 -25.67 -0.82 -0.52
CA THR A 5 -24.70 -0.05 0.26
C THR A 5 -23.36 -0.77 0.29
N LYS A 6 -22.26 -0.04 0.50
CA LYS A 6 -20.94 -0.64 0.74
C LYS A 6 -20.99 -1.70 1.85
N ARG A 7 -21.83 -1.51 2.88
CA ARG A 7 -22.06 -2.49 3.95
C ARG A 7 -22.60 -3.81 3.40
N SER A 8 -23.74 -3.78 2.70
CA SER A 8 -24.38 -4.99 2.17
C SER A 8 -23.45 -5.77 1.24
N TYR A 9 -22.65 -5.04 0.45
CA TYR A 9 -21.62 -5.61 -0.42
C TYR A 9 -20.57 -6.42 0.35
N VAL A 10 -20.00 -5.85 1.42
CA VAL A 10 -19.01 -6.53 2.25
C VAL A 10 -19.62 -7.68 3.06
N HIS A 11 -20.80 -7.47 3.64
CA HIS A 11 -21.50 -8.50 4.43
C HIS A 11 -21.83 -9.72 3.58
N GLN A 12 -22.24 -9.54 2.33
CA GLN A 12 -22.49 -10.64 1.40
C GLN A 12 -21.23 -11.48 1.15
N ALA A 13 -20.06 -10.85 0.97
CA ALA A 13 -18.80 -11.57 0.81
C ALA A 13 -18.46 -12.38 2.08
N PHE A 14 -18.72 -11.83 3.26
CA PHE A 14 -18.59 -12.58 4.51
C PHE A 14 -19.59 -13.76 4.60
N GLU A 15 -20.83 -13.59 4.19
CA GLU A 15 -21.84 -14.67 4.22
C GLU A 15 -21.52 -15.79 3.20
N GLN A 16 -20.88 -15.47 2.09
CA GLN A 16 -20.44 -16.43 1.07
C GLN A 16 -19.18 -17.23 1.45
N GLY A 17 -18.59 -16.98 2.63
CA GLY A 17 -17.46 -17.75 3.14
C GLY A 17 -16.06 -17.26 2.73
N TYR A 18 -15.96 -16.12 2.05
CA TYR A 18 -14.66 -15.56 1.63
C TYR A 18 -13.81 -15.03 2.80
N VAL A 19 -12.49 -15.17 2.71
CA VAL A 19 -11.56 -14.28 3.41
C VAL A 19 -11.55 -12.96 2.65
N CYS A 20 -12.09 -11.92 3.29
CA CYS A 20 -12.19 -10.58 2.73
C CYS A 20 -10.87 -9.84 2.93
N VAL A 21 -10.26 -9.43 1.83
CA VAL A 21 -9.01 -8.67 1.77
C VAL A 21 -9.35 -7.21 1.50
N PHE A 22 -8.95 -6.32 2.41
CA PHE A 22 -9.25 -4.89 2.36
C PHE A 22 -7.99 -4.08 2.02
N PRO A 23 -8.13 -2.85 1.47
CA PRO A 23 -6.98 -2.03 1.12
C PRO A 23 -6.02 -1.76 2.27
N THR A 24 -6.54 -1.63 3.50
CA THR A 24 -5.75 -1.34 4.70
C THR A 24 -6.25 -2.13 5.91
N GLU A 25 -5.39 -2.26 6.92
CA GLU A 25 -5.74 -2.91 8.20
C GLU A 25 -6.86 -2.14 8.94
N ALA A 26 -6.86 -0.81 8.83
CA ALA A 26 -7.92 0.02 9.40
C ALA A 26 -9.28 -0.28 8.76
N ALA A 27 -9.33 -0.46 7.42
CA ALA A 27 -10.54 -0.85 6.72
C ALA A 27 -10.99 -2.26 7.12
N ALA A 28 -10.07 -3.23 7.18
CA ALA A 28 -10.37 -4.59 7.61
C ALA A 28 -11.01 -4.62 9.00
N ARG A 29 -10.40 -3.91 9.96
CA ARG A 29 -10.91 -3.80 11.34
C ARG A 29 -12.27 -3.12 11.39
N SER A 30 -12.47 -2.03 10.64
CA SER A 30 -13.73 -1.29 10.61
C SER A 30 -14.88 -2.17 10.11
N TYR A 31 -14.69 -2.89 9.00
CA TYR A 31 -15.73 -3.75 8.45
C TYR A 31 -15.96 -5.03 9.26
N LEU A 32 -14.92 -5.55 9.91
CA LEU A 32 -15.06 -6.65 10.86
C LEU A 32 -15.96 -6.26 12.05
N LEU A 33 -15.74 -5.07 12.63
CA LEU A 33 -16.57 -4.53 13.71
C LEU A 33 -18.00 -4.25 13.24
N ASP A 34 -18.16 -3.64 12.07
CA ASP A 34 -19.49 -3.40 11.49
C ASP A 34 -20.26 -4.71 11.27
N TYR A 35 -19.61 -5.76 10.77
CA TYR A 35 -20.22 -7.08 10.63
C TYR A 35 -20.60 -7.68 11.99
N ALA A 36 -19.70 -7.65 12.98
CA ALA A 36 -19.99 -8.17 14.31
C ALA A 36 -21.18 -7.47 15.00
N LEU A 37 -21.34 -6.15 14.78
CA LEU A 37 -22.39 -5.35 15.41
C LEU A 37 -23.73 -5.37 14.65
N GLN A 38 -23.70 -5.51 13.32
CA GLN A 38 -24.88 -5.27 12.46
C GLN A 38 -25.37 -6.51 11.70
N SER A 39 -24.57 -7.59 11.61
CA SER A 39 -24.98 -8.81 10.93
C SER A 39 -25.97 -9.62 11.78
N LYS A 40 -26.77 -10.47 11.12
CA LYS A 40 -27.69 -11.39 11.82
C LYS A 40 -26.97 -12.51 12.57
N THR A 41 -25.78 -12.90 12.10
CA THR A 41 -24.95 -13.95 12.72
C THR A 41 -24.12 -13.41 13.89
N GLY A 42 -23.76 -12.12 13.86
CA GLY A 42 -23.15 -11.40 14.99
C GLY A 42 -21.71 -11.81 15.34
N ALA A 43 -21.16 -12.85 14.72
CA ALA A 43 -19.82 -13.34 14.99
C ALA A 43 -19.15 -13.86 13.72
N ILE A 44 -17.86 -13.54 13.57
CA ILE A 44 -17.00 -14.03 12.50
C ILE A 44 -15.56 -14.08 13.01
N LEU A 45 -14.79 -15.05 12.52
CA LEU A 45 -13.36 -15.15 12.83
C LEU A 45 -12.62 -13.91 12.33
N LYS A 46 -11.70 -13.38 13.15
CA LYS A 46 -10.91 -12.18 12.81
C LYS A 46 -10.13 -12.39 11.52
N GLU A 47 -9.63 -13.59 11.31
CA GLU A 47 -8.81 -14.01 10.16
C GLU A 47 -9.60 -13.96 8.83
N ARG A 48 -10.92 -13.77 8.88
CA ARG A 48 -11.73 -13.54 7.68
C ARG A 48 -11.67 -12.11 7.16
N ALA A 49 -11.11 -11.17 7.92
CA ALA A 49 -10.89 -9.80 7.48
C ALA A 49 -9.40 -9.45 7.62
N ILE A 50 -8.70 -9.34 6.49
CA ILE A 50 -7.26 -9.04 6.46
C ILE A 50 -6.95 -7.85 5.55
N SER A 51 -5.82 -7.18 5.77
CA SER A 51 -5.32 -6.16 4.84
C SER A 51 -4.67 -6.77 3.60
N PHE A 52 -4.58 -5.99 2.52
CA PHE A 52 -3.91 -6.38 1.28
C PHE A 52 -2.42 -6.64 1.51
N ASP A 53 -1.76 -5.88 2.39
CA ASP A 53 -0.36 -6.12 2.74
C ASP A 53 -0.18 -7.49 3.41
N THR A 54 -1.06 -7.85 4.36
CA THR A 54 -1.06 -9.18 4.98
C THR A 54 -1.30 -10.26 3.94
N PHE A 55 -2.29 -10.07 3.05
CA PHE A 55 -2.58 -11.04 2.00
C PHE A 55 -1.41 -11.22 1.03
N ARG A 56 -0.82 -10.11 0.55
CA ARG A 56 0.35 -10.11 -0.34
C ARG A 56 1.54 -10.81 0.31
N SER A 57 1.72 -10.66 1.63
CA SER A 57 2.80 -11.32 2.37
C SER A 57 2.78 -12.85 2.27
N TYR A 58 1.60 -13.46 2.01
CA TYR A 58 1.48 -14.90 1.85
C TYR A 58 2.19 -15.43 0.61
N PHE A 59 2.45 -14.56 -0.37
CA PHE A 59 3.11 -14.92 -1.62
C PHE A 59 4.58 -14.52 -1.67
N LEU A 60 5.11 -13.94 -0.59
CA LEU A 60 6.53 -13.59 -0.50
C LEU A 60 7.36 -14.80 -0.09
N SER A 61 8.57 -14.91 -0.64
CA SER A 61 9.57 -15.89 -0.21
C SER A 61 9.81 -15.81 1.29
N ARG A 62 9.80 -16.97 1.94
CA ARG A 62 10.27 -17.09 3.32
C ARG A 62 11.78 -17.25 3.30
N HIS A 63 12.47 -16.13 3.46
CA HIS A 63 13.90 -16.09 3.68
C HIS A 63 14.22 -16.49 5.12
N GLU A 64 14.77 -17.69 5.32
CA GLU A 64 15.13 -18.17 6.67
C GLU A 64 16.38 -17.47 7.23
N THR A 65 17.30 -17.08 6.35
CA THR A 65 18.60 -16.51 6.70
C THR A 65 18.80 -15.08 6.22
N GLU A 66 18.15 -14.69 5.12
CA GLU A 66 18.31 -13.36 4.52
C GLU A 66 17.36 -12.33 5.12
N ARG A 67 17.77 -11.06 5.11
CA ARG A 67 16.96 -9.95 5.62
C ARG A 67 16.50 -9.03 4.50
N PRO A 68 15.28 -8.47 4.57
CA PRO A 68 14.80 -7.53 3.56
C PRO A 68 15.58 -6.22 3.61
N ALA A 69 15.98 -5.72 2.44
CA ALA A 69 16.55 -4.40 2.27
C ALA A 69 15.49 -3.31 2.54
N ASN A 70 15.77 -2.47 3.53
CA ASN A 70 14.97 -1.29 3.84
C ASN A 70 15.63 -0.03 3.28
N GLU A 71 14.98 1.12 3.48
CA GLU A 71 15.47 2.42 2.98
C GLU A 71 16.89 2.76 3.46
N LEU A 72 17.23 2.41 4.71
CA LEU A 72 18.57 2.66 5.25
C LEU A 72 19.63 1.84 4.51
N ILE A 73 19.37 0.55 4.29
CA ILE A 73 20.26 -0.37 3.56
C ILE A 73 20.49 0.13 2.13
N ARG A 74 19.43 0.56 1.45
CA ARG A 74 19.52 1.12 0.09
C ARG A 74 20.40 2.36 0.03
N ARG A 75 20.24 3.27 0.99
CA ARG A 75 21.09 4.47 1.10
C ARG A 75 22.55 4.11 1.39
N LEU A 76 22.80 3.16 2.28
CA LEU A 76 24.17 2.70 2.57
C LEU A 76 24.86 2.16 1.31
N PHE A 77 24.17 1.30 0.54
CA PHE A 77 24.67 0.81 -0.73
C PHE A 77 25.01 1.96 -1.68
N VAL A 78 24.10 2.93 -1.86
CA VAL A 78 24.33 4.06 -2.78
C VAL A 78 25.49 4.94 -2.31
N HIS A 79 25.61 5.20 -1.00
CA HIS A 79 26.73 5.96 -0.47
C HIS A 79 28.06 5.26 -0.76
N GLN A 80 28.15 3.96 -0.49
CA GLN A 80 29.33 3.16 -0.80
C GLN A 80 29.65 3.18 -2.30
N LEU A 81 28.63 2.99 -3.15
CA LEU A 81 28.76 3.02 -4.62
C LEU A 81 29.34 4.35 -5.14
N LEU A 82 28.88 5.47 -4.57
CA LEU A 82 29.36 6.80 -4.93
C LEU A 82 30.78 7.07 -4.42
N GLU A 83 31.13 6.59 -3.23
CA GLU A 83 32.50 6.70 -2.69
C GLU A 83 33.51 5.86 -3.48
N GLU A 84 33.10 4.70 -3.99
CA GLU A 84 33.91 3.85 -4.87
C GLU A 84 34.12 4.46 -6.27
N GLY A 85 33.46 5.58 -6.59
CA GLY A 85 33.61 6.27 -7.88
C GLY A 85 32.96 5.51 -9.04
N ALA A 86 31.80 4.90 -8.81
CA ALA A 86 31.06 4.22 -9.88
C ALA A 86 30.79 5.16 -11.06
N MET A 87 31.14 4.71 -12.27
CA MET A 87 30.89 5.45 -13.50
C MET A 87 29.48 5.15 -13.99
N LEU A 88 28.53 6.01 -13.60
CA LEU A 88 27.16 6.03 -14.10
C LEU A 88 26.98 7.32 -14.91
N ALA A 89 27.51 7.35 -16.14
CA ALA A 89 27.74 8.60 -16.88
C ALA A 89 26.47 9.33 -17.34
N SER A 90 25.35 8.61 -17.44
CA SER A 90 24.03 9.17 -17.75
C SER A 90 23.26 9.62 -16.49
N LEU A 91 23.47 8.93 -15.36
CA LEU A 91 22.80 9.22 -14.09
C LEU A 91 23.55 10.25 -13.24
N LEU A 92 24.86 10.35 -13.40
CA LEU A 92 25.75 11.25 -12.68
C LEU A 92 26.45 12.16 -13.68
N ASN A 93 26.68 13.42 -13.27
CA ASN A 93 27.41 14.36 -14.10
C ASN A 93 28.93 14.21 -13.85
N PRO A 94 29.71 13.67 -14.81
CA PRO A 94 31.14 13.45 -14.62
C PRO A 94 31.93 14.75 -14.45
N ALA A 95 31.38 15.90 -14.87
CA ALA A 95 32.03 17.20 -14.71
C ALA A 95 31.96 17.75 -13.28
N TYR A 96 31.08 17.21 -12.42
CA TYR A 96 30.84 17.71 -11.05
C TYR A 96 30.72 16.56 -10.04
N PRO A 97 31.79 15.77 -9.82
CA PRO A 97 31.76 14.60 -8.93
C PRO A 97 31.41 14.96 -7.47
N GLU A 98 31.73 16.16 -7.01
CA GLU A 98 31.38 16.67 -5.67
C GLU A 98 29.86 16.81 -5.46
N ALA A 99 29.08 16.88 -6.54
CA ALA A 99 27.63 16.95 -6.49
C ALA A 99 26.95 15.58 -6.41
N ASN A 100 27.68 14.47 -6.61
CA ASN A 100 27.13 13.12 -6.68
C ASN A 100 26.32 12.73 -5.43
N GLY A 101 26.76 13.18 -4.25
CA GLY A 101 26.04 12.92 -3.00
C GLY A 101 24.60 13.45 -2.99
N ARG A 102 24.28 14.47 -3.80
CA ARG A 102 22.91 15.00 -3.94
C ARG A 102 21.96 14.03 -4.63
N PHE A 103 22.49 13.11 -5.44
CA PHE A 103 21.72 12.09 -6.14
C PHE A 103 21.52 10.81 -5.31
N ALA A 104 22.13 10.72 -4.12
CA ALA A 104 22.08 9.50 -3.31
C ALA A 104 20.65 9.08 -2.97
N SER A 105 19.79 10.04 -2.58
CA SER A 105 18.38 9.77 -2.31
C SER A 105 17.67 9.28 -3.57
N TYR A 106 17.89 9.93 -4.72
CA TYR A 106 17.26 9.55 -5.99
C TYR A 106 17.64 8.13 -6.40
N LEU A 107 18.93 7.80 -6.40
CA LEU A 107 19.41 6.46 -6.74
C LEU A 107 18.87 5.40 -5.77
N ALA A 108 18.80 5.69 -4.47
CA ALA A 108 18.26 4.77 -3.47
C ALA A 108 16.76 4.46 -3.71
N HIS A 109 15.99 5.45 -4.18
CA HIS A 109 14.59 5.27 -4.55
C HIS A 109 14.41 4.50 -5.86
N LEU A 110 15.39 4.52 -6.76
CA LEU A 110 15.34 3.75 -8.00
C LEU A 110 15.57 2.25 -7.77
N LEU A 111 16.43 1.88 -6.81
CA LEU A 111 16.85 0.49 -6.60
C LEU A 111 15.68 -0.52 -6.63
N PRO A 112 14.57 -0.32 -5.89
CA PRO A 112 13.51 -1.31 -5.82
C PRO A 112 12.77 -1.54 -7.15
N ALA A 113 12.96 -0.68 -8.15
CA ALA A 113 12.33 -0.80 -9.47
C ALA A 113 13.30 -1.34 -10.54
N LEU A 114 14.57 -1.59 -10.21
CA LEU A 114 15.57 -1.94 -11.21
C LEU A 114 15.35 -3.31 -11.85
N SER A 115 14.73 -4.27 -11.15
CA SER A 115 14.42 -5.58 -11.74
C SER A 115 13.52 -5.45 -12.96
N GLU A 116 12.47 -4.63 -12.86
CA GLU A 116 11.53 -4.34 -13.95
C GLU A 116 12.19 -3.42 -15.00
N ALA A 117 12.95 -2.42 -14.55
CA ALA A 117 13.61 -1.49 -15.47
C ALA A 117 14.72 -2.14 -16.31
N CYS A 118 15.28 -3.26 -15.85
CA CYS A 118 16.29 -4.04 -16.56
C CYS A 118 15.71 -5.17 -17.42
N GLU A 119 14.38 -5.26 -17.57
CA GLU A 119 13.77 -6.19 -18.52
C GLU A 119 14.09 -5.78 -19.97
N GLU A 120 14.34 -6.75 -20.84
CA GLU A 120 14.82 -6.52 -22.22
C GLU A 120 13.89 -5.60 -23.04
N HIS A 121 12.58 -5.75 -22.85
CA HIS A 121 11.57 -4.94 -23.54
C HIS A 121 11.53 -3.48 -23.05
N VAL A 122 12.01 -3.21 -21.84
CA VAL A 122 12.13 -1.85 -21.28
C VAL A 122 13.45 -1.24 -21.71
N LEU A 123 14.56 -1.96 -21.54
CA LEU A 123 15.90 -1.50 -21.91
C LEU A 123 15.99 -1.12 -23.40
N SER A 124 15.33 -1.87 -24.28
CA SER A 124 15.30 -1.58 -25.72
C SER A 124 14.60 -0.26 -26.09
N GLN A 125 13.86 0.35 -25.17
CA GLN A 125 13.19 1.65 -25.36
C GLN A 125 14.00 2.83 -24.80
N LEU A 126 15.09 2.56 -24.08
CA LEU A 126 15.91 3.58 -23.43
C LEU A 126 17.11 3.97 -24.31
N ASP A 127 17.67 5.14 -24.01
CA ASP A 127 18.99 5.50 -24.52
C ASP A 127 20.06 4.49 -24.04
N SER A 128 21.02 4.18 -24.91
CA SER A 128 22.03 3.14 -24.65
C SER A 128 22.87 3.42 -23.40
N ASP A 129 23.19 4.68 -23.12
CA ASP A 129 24.02 5.04 -21.97
C ASP A 129 23.22 4.89 -20.67
N LEU A 130 21.93 5.27 -20.70
CA LEU A 130 21.03 5.07 -19.56
C LEU A 130 20.73 3.60 -19.30
N ALA A 131 20.47 2.82 -20.35
CA ALA A 131 20.28 1.38 -20.25
C ALA A 131 21.52 0.70 -19.63
N HIS A 132 22.72 1.10 -20.06
CA HIS A 132 23.97 0.60 -19.48
C HIS A 132 24.09 0.93 -17.99
N ASP A 133 23.86 2.18 -17.59
CA ASP A 133 23.94 2.60 -16.20
C ASP A 133 22.95 1.85 -15.30
N LEU A 134 21.71 1.64 -15.76
CA LEU A 134 20.70 0.88 -15.01
C LEU A 134 21.13 -0.58 -14.79
N VAL A 135 21.67 -1.22 -15.83
CA VAL A 135 22.18 -2.60 -15.73
C VAL A 135 23.35 -2.67 -14.77
N VAL A 136 24.31 -1.74 -14.85
CA VAL A 136 25.46 -1.68 -13.93
C VAL A 136 24.99 -1.48 -12.48
N LEU A 137 24.05 -0.57 -12.25
CA LEU A 137 23.48 -0.30 -10.94
C LEU A 137 22.75 -1.53 -10.38
N TYR A 138 21.96 -2.22 -11.21
CA TYR A 138 21.25 -3.44 -10.84
C TYR A 138 22.21 -4.58 -10.46
N GLN A 139 23.24 -4.82 -11.27
CA GLN A 139 24.26 -5.84 -11.00
C GLN A 139 25.03 -5.57 -9.71
N ARG A 140 25.46 -4.33 -9.48
CA ARG A 140 26.16 -3.98 -8.24
C ARG A 140 25.28 -4.08 -7.02
N TYR A 141 24.01 -3.67 -7.13
CA TYR A 141 23.09 -3.76 -6.01
C TYR A 141 22.77 -5.22 -5.65
N THR A 142 22.50 -6.07 -6.65
CA THR A 142 22.27 -7.50 -6.43
C THR A 142 23.49 -8.20 -5.82
N GLN A 143 24.70 -7.84 -6.24
CA GLN A 143 25.93 -8.33 -5.62
C GLN A 143 26.08 -7.87 -4.15
N PHE A 144 25.80 -6.60 -3.86
CA PHE A 144 25.78 -6.08 -2.50
C PHE A 144 24.80 -6.85 -1.61
N LEU A 145 23.58 -7.07 -2.10
CA LEU A 145 22.56 -7.82 -1.38
C LEU A 145 23.03 -9.24 -1.04
N ALA A 146 23.54 -9.98 -2.03
CA ALA A 146 24.05 -11.33 -1.84
C ALA A 146 25.23 -11.40 -0.86
N THR A 147 26.15 -10.44 -0.93
CA THR A 147 27.33 -10.38 -0.04
C THR A 147 26.94 -10.18 1.44
N HIS A 148 25.82 -9.51 1.69
CA HIS A 148 25.36 -9.15 3.02
C HIS A 148 24.19 -9.99 3.54
N GLN A 149 23.82 -11.08 2.85
CA GLN A 149 22.65 -11.91 3.19
C GLN A 149 21.37 -11.07 3.25
N LEU A 150 21.18 -10.23 2.24
CA LEU A 150 20.02 -9.37 2.08
C LEU A 150 19.28 -9.72 0.79
N PHE A 151 18.00 -9.38 0.74
CA PHE A 151 17.19 -9.44 -0.49
C PHE A 151 16.40 -8.14 -0.68
N GLU A 152 16.04 -7.81 -1.91
CA GLU A 152 15.16 -6.67 -2.21
C GLU A 152 13.71 -7.17 -2.32
N PRO A 153 12.79 -6.80 -1.41
CA PRO A 153 11.43 -7.33 -1.40
C PRO A 153 10.64 -7.13 -2.70
N ARG A 154 10.97 -6.11 -3.50
CA ARG A 154 10.31 -5.87 -4.78
C ARG A 154 10.79 -6.75 -5.93
N TYR A 155 11.91 -7.45 -5.77
CA TYR A 155 12.43 -8.39 -6.77
C TYR A 155 11.87 -9.79 -6.59
N GLU A 156 11.28 -10.07 -5.44
CA GLU A 156 10.77 -11.39 -5.10
C GLU A 156 9.68 -11.81 -6.10
N ALA A 157 9.85 -13.01 -6.63
CA ALA A 157 8.79 -13.66 -7.38
C ALA A 157 7.62 -13.99 -6.46
N VAL A 158 6.44 -14.06 -7.04
CA VAL A 158 5.24 -14.47 -6.32
C VAL A 158 5.27 -15.99 -6.16
N HIS A 159 5.27 -16.47 -4.92
CA HIS A 159 5.29 -17.88 -4.58
C HIS A 159 3.89 -18.45 -4.32
N GLU A 160 3.78 -19.78 -4.28
CA GLU A 160 2.54 -20.45 -3.90
C GLU A 160 2.11 -20.10 -2.46
N LEU A 161 0.79 -20.10 -2.22
CA LEU A 161 0.24 -19.95 -0.89
C LEU A 161 0.82 -20.99 0.09
N PRO A 162 1.14 -20.58 1.33
CA PRO A 162 1.61 -21.50 2.35
C PRO A 162 0.51 -22.51 2.69
N PRO A 163 0.87 -23.72 3.17
CA PRO A 163 -0.10 -24.79 3.44
C PRO A 163 -1.28 -24.39 4.33
N SER A 164 -1.08 -23.47 5.28
CA SER A 164 -2.13 -22.96 6.18
C SER A 164 -3.20 -22.10 5.48
N GLU A 165 -2.86 -21.53 4.32
CA GLU A 165 -3.73 -20.65 3.54
C GLU A 165 -4.35 -21.36 2.33
N ARG A 166 -3.91 -22.60 2.03
CA ARG A 166 -4.46 -23.41 0.94
C ARG A 166 -5.91 -23.83 1.24
N GLY A 167 -6.76 -23.82 0.22
CA GLY A 167 -8.18 -24.18 0.31
C GLY A 167 -9.11 -23.05 0.74
N LYS A 168 -8.58 -21.89 1.16
CA LYS A 168 -9.38 -20.69 1.42
C LYS A 168 -9.74 -19.98 0.11
N GLN A 169 -10.89 -19.32 0.11
CA GLN A 169 -11.35 -18.46 -0.98
C GLN A 169 -11.18 -17.00 -0.56
N TYR A 170 -10.54 -16.18 -1.38
CA TYR A 170 -10.24 -14.77 -1.09
C TYR A 170 -11.05 -13.84 -1.98
N CYS A 171 -11.55 -12.76 -1.40
CA CYS A 171 -12.20 -11.68 -2.11
C CYS A 171 -11.49 -10.37 -1.79
N ILE A 172 -10.79 -9.79 -2.77
CA ILE A 172 -10.15 -8.48 -2.66
C ILE A 172 -11.23 -7.42 -2.90
N LEU A 173 -11.71 -6.84 -1.82
CA LEU A 173 -12.74 -5.81 -1.81
C LEU A 173 -12.13 -4.45 -2.11
N PHE A 174 -12.86 -3.64 -2.88
CA PHE A 174 -12.40 -2.32 -3.35
C PHE A 174 -11.08 -2.43 -4.13
N SER A 175 -10.97 -3.45 -4.98
CA SER A 175 -9.73 -3.79 -5.70
C SER A 175 -9.20 -2.65 -6.59
N ASP A 176 -10.07 -1.75 -7.03
CA ASP A 176 -9.76 -0.53 -7.78
C ASP A 176 -9.01 0.53 -6.94
N THR A 177 -9.04 0.43 -5.62
CA THR A 177 -8.30 1.31 -4.70
C THR A 177 -6.91 0.77 -4.33
N VAL A 178 -6.57 -0.45 -4.80
CA VAL A 178 -5.29 -1.12 -4.55
C VAL A 178 -4.60 -1.34 -5.88
N SER A 179 -3.65 -0.47 -6.23
CA SER A 179 -2.92 -0.49 -7.50
C SER A 179 -2.30 -1.85 -7.84
N GLU A 180 -1.82 -2.57 -6.84
CA GLU A 180 -1.09 -3.83 -6.98
C GLU A 180 -2.01 -5.07 -7.04
N ALA A 181 -3.30 -4.93 -6.75
CA ALA A 181 -4.22 -6.07 -6.68
C ALA A 181 -4.38 -6.76 -8.05
N GLN A 182 -4.57 -5.96 -9.11
CA GLN A 182 -4.66 -6.48 -10.47
C GLN A 182 -3.36 -7.16 -10.90
N LYS A 183 -2.21 -6.52 -10.64
CA LYS A 183 -0.88 -7.06 -10.97
C LYS A 183 -0.64 -8.40 -10.28
N LEU A 184 -0.94 -8.50 -8.97
CA LEU A 184 -0.80 -9.75 -8.23
C LEU A 184 -1.71 -10.86 -8.77
N TYR A 185 -2.97 -10.54 -9.10
CA TYR A 185 -3.91 -11.50 -9.67
C TYR A 185 -3.43 -12.05 -11.02
N GLU A 186 -2.84 -11.20 -11.86
CA GLU A 186 -2.27 -11.59 -13.14
C GLU A 186 -0.98 -12.40 -12.99
N MET A 187 -0.09 -12.01 -12.07
CA MET A 187 1.14 -12.75 -11.76
C MET A 187 0.87 -14.18 -11.25
N LEU A 188 -0.27 -14.38 -10.59
CA LEU A 188 -0.73 -15.68 -10.10
C LEU A 188 -1.51 -16.51 -11.14
N ASP A 189 -1.53 -16.05 -12.40
CA ASP A 189 -2.30 -16.66 -13.49
C ASP A 189 -3.81 -16.77 -13.17
N ARG A 190 -4.38 -15.71 -12.61
CA ARG A 190 -5.83 -15.54 -12.39
C ARG A 190 -6.46 -16.71 -11.61
N PRO A 191 -6.01 -16.98 -10.38
CA PRO A 191 -6.39 -18.18 -9.66
C PRO A 191 -7.87 -18.19 -9.28
N ALA A 192 -8.53 -19.35 -9.44
CA ALA A 192 -9.96 -19.51 -9.13
C ALA A 192 -10.32 -19.27 -7.65
N TYR A 193 -9.34 -19.36 -6.74
CA TYR A 193 -9.54 -19.08 -5.31
C TYR A 193 -9.53 -17.58 -4.97
N MET A 194 -9.28 -16.71 -5.94
CA MET A 194 -9.17 -15.25 -5.73
C MET A 194 -10.19 -14.52 -6.60
N LEU A 195 -10.95 -13.63 -5.98
CA LEU A 195 -11.89 -12.74 -6.64
C LEU A 195 -11.47 -11.29 -6.46
N LEU A 196 -11.39 -10.53 -7.56
CA LEU A 196 -11.26 -9.07 -7.52
C LEU A 196 -12.66 -8.45 -7.53
N SER A 197 -12.94 -7.66 -6.51
CA SER A 197 -14.25 -7.03 -6.28
C SER A 197 -14.07 -5.51 -6.22
N PRO A 198 -14.36 -4.77 -7.31
CA PRO A 198 -14.14 -3.32 -7.35
C PRO A 198 -15.10 -2.57 -6.41
N THR A 199 -14.87 -1.29 -6.20
CA THR A 199 -15.76 -0.46 -5.39
C THR A 199 -17.16 -0.41 -6.01
N PRO A 200 -18.23 -0.70 -5.24
CA PRO A 200 -19.57 -0.64 -5.78
C PRO A 200 -19.92 0.79 -6.17
N VAL A 201 -20.43 0.97 -7.39
CA VAL A 201 -20.93 2.25 -7.87
C VAL A 201 -22.18 2.61 -7.07
N LEU A 202 -22.06 3.66 -6.26
CA LEU A 202 -23.21 4.20 -5.52
C LEU A 202 -23.97 5.17 -6.44
N PRO A 203 -25.31 5.06 -6.53
CA PRO A 203 -26.11 5.87 -7.45
C PRO A 203 -26.11 7.36 -7.12
N ASP A 204 -25.77 7.74 -5.88
CA ASP A 204 -25.74 9.14 -5.45
C ASP A 204 -24.29 9.59 -5.21
N ALA A 205 -23.80 10.47 -6.07
CA ALA A 205 -22.57 11.20 -5.79
C ALA A 205 -22.83 12.14 -4.61
N LEU A 206 -22.11 11.93 -3.51
CA LEU A 206 -22.11 12.89 -2.40
C LEU A 206 -21.59 14.24 -2.91
N PRO A 207 -22.21 15.36 -2.52
CA PRO A 207 -21.77 16.68 -2.94
C PRO A 207 -20.34 16.93 -2.47
N LEU A 208 -19.48 17.38 -3.39
CA LEU A 208 -18.10 17.74 -3.09
C LEU A 208 -18.08 19.12 -2.41
N GLY A 209 -17.57 19.17 -1.18
CA GLY A 209 -17.35 20.43 -0.46
C GLY A 209 -16.06 21.09 -0.91
N VAL A 210 -16.13 22.34 -1.37
CA VAL A 210 -14.95 23.17 -1.67
C VAL A 210 -14.79 24.20 -0.56
N TYR A 211 -13.57 24.35 -0.05
CA TYR A 211 -13.23 25.28 1.03
C TYR A 211 -12.07 26.18 0.60
N ASP A 212 -12.00 27.39 1.15
CA ASP A 212 -10.95 28.35 0.80
C ASP A 212 -9.56 27.92 1.31
N ASN A 213 -9.53 27.10 2.37
CA ASN A 213 -8.31 26.57 2.96
C ASN A 213 -8.56 25.31 3.80
N HIS A 214 -7.48 24.58 4.09
CA HIS A 214 -7.51 23.35 4.86
C HIS A 214 -8.06 23.51 6.29
N ILE A 215 -7.95 24.70 6.92
CA ILE A 215 -8.47 24.93 8.27
C ILE A 215 -10.01 24.94 8.26
N GLN A 216 -10.61 25.61 7.28
CA GLN A 216 -12.06 25.61 7.10
C GLN A 216 -12.60 24.20 6.81
N GLU A 217 -11.90 23.46 5.94
CA GLU A 217 -12.22 22.06 5.63
C GLU A 217 -12.19 21.19 6.89
N ILE A 218 -11.08 21.21 7.64
CA ILE A 218 -10.92 20.46 8.89
C ILE A 218 -12.06 20.78 9.87
N ARG A 219 -12.38 22.06 10.06
CA ARG A 219 -13.48 22.47 10.95
C ARG A 219 -14.82 21.93 10.51
N SER A 220 -15.11 21.98 9.21
CA SER A 220 -16.36 21.47 8.65
C SER A 220 -16.47 19.95 8.83
N VAL A 221 -15.38 19.22 8.59
CA VAL A 221 -15.31 17.77 8.80
C VAL A 221 -15.52 17.43 10.28
N ILE A 222 -14.80 18.08 11.21
CA ILE A 222 -14.93 17.81 12.65
C ILE A 222 -16.35 18.12 13.16
N ARG A 223 -16.99 19.21 12.71
CA ARG A 223 -18.40 19.49 13.02
C ARG A 223 -19.34 18.41 12.49
N SER A 224 -19.08 17.92 11.29
CA SER A 224 -19.87 16.84 10.70
C SER A 224 -19.73 15.54 11.50
N VAL A 225 -18.50 15.20 11.91
CA VAL A 225 -18.22 14.05 12.79
C VAL A 225 -18.96 14.21 14.12
N ARG A 226 -18.88 15.39 14.76
CA ARG A 226 -19.62 15.67 15.99
C ARG A 226 -21.12 15.47 15.83
N SER A 227 -21.72 15.99 14.75
CA SER A 227 -23.15 15.79 14.47
C SER A 227 -23.52 14.31 14.30
N LEU A 228 -22.64 13.50 13.71
CA LEU A 228 -22.85 12.06 13.62
C LEU A 228 -22.80 11.39 14.99
N LEU A 229 -21.82 11.74 15.83
CA LEU A 229 -21.70 11.23 17.21
C LEU A 229 -22.92 11.60 18.06
N GLU A 230 -23.40 12.86 17.97
CA GLU A 230 -24.61 13.33 18.67
C GLU A 230 -25.88 12.58 18.22
N ARG A 231 -25.89 12.07 16.98
CA ARG A 231 -26.97 11.21 16.45
C ARG A 231 -26.82 9.73 16.83
N GLY A 232 -25.85 9.38 17.68
CA GLY A 232 -25.60 8.02 18.13
C GLY A 232 -24.81 7.15 17.15
N VAL A 233 -24.21 7.72 16.11
CA VAL A 233 -23.29 6.99 15.24
C VAL A 233 -22.04 6.64 16.05
N GLY A 234 -21.71 5.36 16.15
CA GLY A 234 -20.55 4.92 16.91
C GLY A 234 -19.25 5.43 16.28
N ALA A 235 -18.33 5.95 17.10
CA ALA A 235 -17.06 6.51 16.63
C ALA A 235 -16.24 5.54 15.73
N HIS A 236 -16.32 4.24 16.00
CA HIS A 236 -15.65 3.19 15.21
C HIS A 236 -16.15 3.06 13.75
N SER A 237 -17.26 3.70 13.39
CA SER A 237 -17.84 3.71 12.05
C SER A 237 -17.49 4.96 11.23
N ILE A 238 -16.71 5.88 11.82
CA ILE A 238 -16.32 7.15 11.20
C ILE A 238 -14.82 7.13 10.96
N THR A 239 -14.41 7.31 9.70
CA THR A 239 -13.00 7.39 9.29
C THR A 239 -12.74 8.70 8.57
N ILE A 240 -11.65 9.39 8.92
CA ILE A 240 -11.20 10.61 8.25
C ILE A 240 -9.96 10.25 7.41
N GLY A 241 -10.08 10.36 6.08
CA GLY A 241 -8.94 10.22 5.17
C GLY A 241 -8.18 11.54 5.02
N CYS A 242 -6.84 11.49 5.01
CA CYS A 242 -6.00 12.68 4.92
C CYS A 242 -4.75 12.43 4.07
N ALA A 243 -4.59 13.16 2.96
CA ALA A 243 -3.50 12.96 2.00
C ALA A 243 -2.11 13.40 2.51
N ARG A 244 -2.04 14.34 3.46
CA ARG A 244 -0.78 14.84 4.06
C ARG A 244 -0.85 14.83 5.59
N MET A 245 -0.90 13.62 6.15
CA MET A 245 -1.09 13.42 7.58
C MET A 245 -0.08 14.21 8.42
N GLU A 246 1.22 14.17 8.10
CA GLU A 246 2.26 14.88 8.87
C GLU A 246 2.02 16.38 9.02
N ALA A 247 1.51 17.03 7.97
CA ALA A 247 1.27 18.47 7.96
C ALA A 247 -0.08 18.85 8.59
N LEU A 248 -1.10 18.00 8.42
CA LEU A 248 -2.48 18.32 8.78
C LEU A 248 -2.89 17.76 10.15
N LEU A 249 -2.23 16.72 10.64
CA LEU A 249 -2.54 16.06 11.90
C LEU A 249 -2.50 16.99 13.12
N PRO A 250 -1.53 17.92 13.28
CA PRO A 250 -1.55 18.84 14.41
C PRO A 250 -2.82 19.71 14.44
N THR A 251 -3.23 20.23 13.28
CA THR A 251 -4.44 21.06 13.15
C THR A 251 -5.70 20.24 13.36
N LEU A 252 -5.76 19.01 12.82
CA LEU A 252 -6.87 18.09 13.00
C LEU A 252 -7.08 17.72 14.49
N ALA A 253 -5.99 17.39 15.19
CA ALA A 253 -6.02 17.03 16.61
C ALA A 253 -6.44 18.19 17.51
N GLU A 254 -5.97 19.40 17.22
CA GLU A 254 -6.36 20.61 17.94
C GLU A 254 -7.85 20.93 17.75
N GLU A 255 -8.36 20.89 16.52
CA GLU A 255 -9.77 21.15 16.26
C GLU A 255 -10.67 20.04 16.85
N ALA A 256 -10.30 18.76 16.75
CA ALA A 256 -11.06 17.69 17.38
C ALA A 256 -11.17 17.84 18.90
N ARG A 257 -10.09 18.26 19.57
CA ARG A 257 -10.10 18.56 21.01
C ARG A 257 -11.06 19.70 21.34
N ARG A 258 -11.11 20.75 20.51
CA ARG A 258 -12.02 21.89 20.70
C ARG A 258 -13.49 21.50 20.59
N TYR A 259 -13.82 20.54 19.72
CA TYR A 259 -15.18 20.08 19.50
C TYR A 259 -15.57 18.84 20.31
N ASP A 260 -14.68 18.37 21.22
CA ASP A 260 -14.85 17.16 22.03
C ASP A 260 -15.08 15.88 21.20
N VAL A 261 -14.34 15.78 20.08
CA VAL A 261 -14.38 14.60 19.20
C VAL A 261 -13.21 13.68 19.55
N PRO A 262 -13.46 12.41 19.95
CA PRO A 262 -12.41 11.46 20.22
C PRO A 262 -11.73 11.04 18.91
N LEU A 263 -10.43 11.29 18.80
CA LEU A 263 -9.59 10.83 17.69
C LEU A 263 -8.63 9.73 18.17
N SER A 264 -8.57 8.65 17.40
CA SER A 264 -7.49 7.65 17.46
C SER A 264 -6.74 7.73 16.14
N ILE A 265 -5.41 7.78 16.22
CA ILE A 265 -4.49 7.81 15.07
C ILE A 265 -3.97 6.40 14.84
#